data_AF-A0AAQ0BRL5-F1
#
_entry.id   AF-A0AAQ0BRL5-F1
#
_cell.length_a   1.000
_cell.length_b   1.000
_cell.length_c   1.000
_cell.angle_alpha   90.00
_cell.angle_beta   90.00
_cell.angle_gamma   90.00
#
_symmetry.space_group_name_H-M   'P 1'
#
loop_
_entity.id
_entity.type
_entity.pdbx_description
1 polymer ?
#
loop_
_entity_poly.entity_id
_entity_poly.type
_entity_poly.pdbx_seq_one_letter_code
_entity_poly.pdbx_strand_id
1 'polypeptide(L)' 'MFTPDGRATVQVQCPEAGPWDTCLQNARGICDGNFDTIRQSVDDGTRTLLFACRVGAAH' A
#
# COMPACT_ATOMS: atom_id res chain seq x y z
N MET A 1 2.13 -11.36 5.30
CA MET A 1 2.38 -12.30 4.19
C MET A 1 3.48 -11.67 3.36
N PHE A 2 4.52 -12.38 2.94
CA PHE A 2 5.65 -11.78 2.22
C PHE A 2 5.38 -11.88 0.70
N THR A 3 5.76 -10.87 -0.07
CA THR A 3 5.74 -10.97 -1.54
C THR A 3 6.67 -12.10 -2.02
N PRO A 4 6.43 -12.68 -3.22
CA PRO A 4 7.40 -13.58 -3.85
C PRO A 4 8.81 -12.98 -3.99
N ASP A 5 8.92 -11.64 -4.00
CA ASP A 5 10.15 -10.85 -3.97
C ASP A 5 10.82 -10.73 -2.58
N GLY A 6 10.30 -11.42 -1.55
CA GLY A 6 10.84 -11.38 -0.18
C GLY A 6 10.57 -10.09 0.60
N ARG A 7 9.99 -9.07 -0.04
CA ARG A 7 9.65 -7.80 0.64
C ARG A 7 8.45 -7.99 1.57
N ALA A 8 8.47 -7.29 2.71
CA ALA A 8 7.30 -7.19 3.57
C ALA A 8 6.23 -6.38 2.83
N THR A 9 5.12 -7.04 2.48
CA THR A 9 3.95 -6.33 1.98
C THR A 9 3.05 -5.93 3.12
N VAL A 10 2.53 -4.73 3.00
CA VAL A 10 1.53 -4.19 3.90
C VAL A 10 0.25 -4.03 3.11
N GLN A 11 -0.84 -4.47 3.72
CA GLN A 11 -2.18 -4.27 3.19
C GLN A 11 -2.91 -3.27 4.08
N VAL A 12 -3.49 -2.26 3.46
CA VAL A 12 -4.40 -1.32 4.13
C VAL A 12 -5.76 -1.37 3.45
N GLN A 13 -6.79 -1.15 4.27
CA GLN A 13 -8.15 -1.00 3.82
C GLN A 13 -8.57 0.43 4.12
N CYS A 14 -9.17 1.09 3.14
CA CYS A 14 -9.62 2.47 3.26
C CYS A 14 -11.04 2.56 2.73
N PRO A 15 -11.85 3.48 3.27
CA PRO A 15 -13.19 3.71 2.75
C PRO A 15 -13.13 4.16 1.29
N GLU A 16 -14.09 3.73 0.47
CA GLU A 16 -14.22 4.22 -0.92
C GLU A 16 -14.63 5.71 -0.98
N ALA A 17 -15.03 6.30 0.14
CA ALA A 17 -15.38 7.71 0.26
C ALA A 17 -14.19 8.62 -0.09
N GLY A 18 -14.05 8.91 -1.38
CA GLY A 18 -13.01 9.77 -1.94
C GLY A 18 -12.02 9.05 -2.87
N PRO A 19 -11.03 9.79 -3.39
CA PRO A 19 -9.96 9.23 -4.22
C PRO A 19 -9.07 8.27 -3.43
N TRP A 20 -8.26 7.47 -4.15
CA TRP A 20 -7.25 6.58 -3.56
C TRP A 20 -6.23 7.31 -2.66
N ASP A 21 -6.19 8.64 -2.69
CA ASP A 21 -5.33 9.50 -1.88
C ASP A 21 -5.29 9.07 -0.41
N THR A 22 -6.43 8.74 0.21
CA THR A 22 -6.45 8.25 1.61
C THR A 22 -5.60 6.99 1.79
N CYS A 23 -5.72 6.00 0.90
CA CYS A 23 -4.89 4.80 0.96
C CYS A 23 -3.42 5.10 0.68
N LEU A 24 -3.15 5.98 -0.29
CA LEU A 24 -1.78 6.35 -0.64
C LEU A 24 -1.11 7.11 0.51
N GLN A 25 -1.80 8.04 1.18
CA GLN A 25 -1.26 8.77 2.34
C GLN A 25 -1.02 7.84 3.53
N ASN A 26 -1.92 6.88 3.79
CA ASN A 26 -1.68 5.85 4.81
C ASN A 26 -0.44 5.01 4.48
N ALA A 27 -0.30 4.57 3.23
CA ALA A 27 0.87 3.82 2.78
C ALA A 27 2.18 4.64 2.94
N ARG A 28 2.17 5.93 2.59
CA ARG A 28 3.32 6.84 2.79
C ARG A 28 3.67 6.98 4.27
N GLY A 29 2.67 7.14 5.14
CA GLY A 29 2.87 7.24 6.58
C GLY A 29 3.42 5.96 7.19
N ILE A 30 2.97 4.79 6.72
CA ILE A 30 3.48 3.48 7.19
C ILE A 30 4.93 3.26 6.74
N CYS A 31 5.26 3.66 5.52
CA CYS A 31 6.60 3.48 4.97
C CYS A 31 7.57 4.62 5.32
N ASP A 32 7.11 5.66 6.01
CA ASP A 32 7.84 6.91 6.24
C ASP A 32 8.45 7.48 4.93
N GLY A 33 7.74 7.33 3.80
CA GLY A 33 8.31 7.64 2.50
C GLY A 33 7.60 7.01 1.30
N ASN A 34 8.39 6.63 0.30
CA ASN A 34 7.89 6.05 -0.94
C ASN A 34 7.56 4.57 -0.77
N PHE A 35 6.57 4.12 -1.53
CA PHE A 35 6.12 2.74 -1.56
C PHE A 35 5.82 2.34 -3.00
N ASP A 36 5.90 1.04 -3.24
CA ASP A 36 5.51 0.44 -4.50
C ASP A 36 4.14 -0.20 -4.34
N THR A 37 3.18 0.28 -5.12
CA THR A 37 1.84 -0.30 -5.17
C THR A 37 1.88 -1.63 -5.91
N ILE A 38 1.52 -2.71 -5.22
CA ILE A 38 1.53 -4.07 -5.77
C ILE A 38 0.14 -4.45 -6.28
N ARG A 39 -0.90 -4.14 -5.49
CA ARG A 39 -2.29 -4.41 -5.87
C ARG A 39 -3.21 -3.33 -5.34
N GLN A 40 -4.14 -2.92 -6.19
CA GLN A 40 -5.27 -2.06 -5.84
C GLN A 40 -6.54 -2.82 -6.17
N SER A 41 -7.46 -2.90 -5.21
CA SER A 41 -8.76 -3.56 -5.41
C SER A 41 -9.83 -2.79 -4.67
N VAL A 42 -11.04 -2.76 -5.22
CA VAL A 42 -12.20 -2.15 -4.59
C VAL A 42 -13.25 -3.25 -4.46
N ASP A 43 -13.68 -3.51 -3.24
CA ASP A 43 -14.61 -4.57 -2.90
C ASP A 43 -15.62 -4.05 -1.88
N ASP A 44 -16.92 -4.18 -2.18
CA ASP A 44 -18.03 -3.80 -1.30
C ASP A 44 -17.89 -2.40 -0.64
N GLY A 45 -17.49 -1.39 -1.41
CA GLY A 45 -17.29 -0.01 -0.92
C GLY A 45 -16.03 0.19 -0.06
N THR A 46 -15.13 -0.81 -0.05
CA THR A 46 -13.85 -0.79 0.65
C THR A 46 -12.71 -0.90 -0.36
N ARG A 47 -11.78 0.05 -0.31
CA ARG A 47 -10.56 0.03 -1.12
C ARG A 47 -9.48 -0.71 -0.37
N THR A 48 -8.91 -1.73 -1.00
CA THR A 48 -7.75 -2.47 -0.49
C THR A 48 -6.52 -2.11 -1.31
N LEU A 49 -5.51 -1.58 -0.63
CA LEU A 49 -4.19 -1.29 -1.20
C LEU A 49 -3.16 -2.25 -0.59
N LEU A 50 -2.56 -3.08 -1.43
CA LEU A 50 -1.39 -3.87 -1.10
C LEU A 50 -0.16 -3.14 -1.66
N PHE A 51 0.80 -2.85 -0.79
CA PHE A 51 2.03 -2.17 -1.16
C PHE A 51 3.23 -2.79 -0.46
N ALA A 52 4.42 -2.51 -0.98
CA ALA A 52 5.68 -2.75 -0.29
C ALA A 52 6.37 -1.41 -0.04
N CYS A 53 6.87 -1.21 1.17
CA CYS A 53 7.68 -0.05 1.46
C CYS A 53 8.96 -0.09 0.65
N ARG A 54 9.25 1.01 -0.03
CA ARG A 54 10.53 1.18 -0.71
C ARG A 54 11.51 1.64 0.35
N VAL A 55 12.11 0.70 1.09
CA VAL A 55 13.38 0.97 1.78
C VAL A 55 14.30 1.45 0.67
N GLY A 56 14.65 2.75 0.70
CA GLY A 56 15.36 3.42 -0.39
C GLY A 56 16.46 2.48 -0.86
N ALA A 57 16.43 2.13 -2.15
CA ALA A 57 17.24 1.09 -2.77
C ALA A 57 18.65 1.07 -2.16
N ALA A 58 18.82 0.30 -1.09
CA ALA A 58 20.10 0.03 -0.51
C ALA A 58 20.64 -1.04 -1.43
N HIS A 59 21.35 -0.54 -2.44
CA HIS A 59 22.18 -1.28 -3.38
C HIS A 59 22.95 -2.41 -2.69
#